data_AF-Q43861-F1
#
_entry.id   AF-Q43861-F1
#
_cell.length_a   1.000
_cell.length_b   1.000
_cell.length_c   1.000
_cell.angle_alpha   90.00
_cell.angle_beta   90.00
_cell.angle_gamma   90.00
#
_symmetry.space_group_name_H-M   'P 1'
#
loop_
_entity.id
_entity.type
_entity.pdbx_description
1 polymer ?
#
loop_
_entity_poly.entity_id
_entity_poly.type
_entity_poly.pdbx_seq_one_letter_code
_entity_poly.pdbx_strand_id
1 'polypeptide(L)'
;THWLMYAIGGGDAPTIISQGNRYIAPPNIAAKVITKHYAEEGVWKNWVWHTEDDLFMNGAIFNPSGGAPKQVDTNEWVKPKPGTYVTRLTRFSGTLSCCTGKPC
;
A
#
# COMPACT_ATOMS: atom_id res chain seq x y z
N THR A 1 1.67 -4.39 -13.03
CA THR A 1 0.26 -4.00 -13.23
C THR A 1 0.12 -2.55 -12.78
N HIS A 2 -0.89 -1.81 -13.27
CA HIS A 2 -1.13 -0.43 -12.82
C HIS A 2 -2.57 -0.34 -12.31
N TRP A 3 -2.80 0.49 -11.28
CA TRP A 3 -4.17 0.81 -10.89
C TRP A 3 -4.83 1.71 -11.95
N LEU A 4 -6.16 1.64 -12.02
CA LEU A 4 -6.97 2.47 -12.92
C LEU A 4 -7.43 3.77 -12.26
N MET A 5 -7.79 3.71 -10.96
CA MET A 5 -8.28 4.86 -10.19
C MET A 5 -7.37 5.18 -9.01
N TYR A 6 -7.22 4.23 -8.09
CA TYR A 6 -6.38 4.31 -6.90
C TYR A 6 -5.93 2.90 -6.50
N ALA A 7 -4.92 2.78 -5.64
CA ALA A 7 -4.43 1.49 -5.16
C ALA A 7 -4.96 1.14 -3.76
N ILE A 8 -5.12 2.15 -2.89
CA ILE A 8 -5.61 2.00 -1.52
C ILE A 8 -6.80 2.93 -1.32
N GLY A 9 -7.88 2.43 -0.72
CA GLY A 9 -9.04 3.26 -0.41
C GLY A 9 -9.82 2.75 0.79
N GLY A 10 -10.64 3.62 1.37
CA GLY A 10 -11.40 3.29 2.57
C GLY A 10 -12.39 4.38 2.97
N GLY A 11 -13.44 3.96 3.66
CA GLY A 11 -14.47 4.78 4.30
C GLY A 11 -14.57 4.41 5.77
N ASP A 12 -15.26 5.24 6.56
CA ASP A 12 -15.56 4.98 7.97
C ASP A 12 -14.32 4.86 8.90
N ALA A 13 -13.36 5.77 8.73
CA ALA A 13 -12.20 5.93 9.61
C ALA A 13 -11.33 4.66 9.82
N PRO A 14 -10.91 3.96 8.75
CA PRO A 14 -10.01 2.83 8.89
C PRO A 14 -8.60 3.32 9.27
N THR A 15 -7.84 2.43 9.91
CA THR A 15 -6.40 2.62 10.14
C THR A 15 -5.63 1.93 9.03
N ILE A 16 -4.80 2.67 8.29
CA ILE A 16 -3.97 2.17 7.20
C ILE A 16 -2.52 2.56 7.47
N ILE A 17 -1.66 1.56 7.63
CA ILE A 17 -0.22 1.74 7.80
C ILE A 17 0.45 1.08 6.60
N SER A 18 0.91 1.88 5.64
CA SER A 18 1.64 1.41 4.45
C SER A 18 3.14 1.42 4.74
N GLN A 19 3.79 0.26 4.72
CA GLN A 19 5.23 0.15 5.01
C GLN A 19 5.94 -0.67 3.94
N GLY A 20 6.99 -0.10 3.33
CA GLY A 20 7.87 -0.85 2.44
C GLY A 20 7.25 -1.30 1.12
N ASN A 21 6.18 -0.66 0.68
CA ASN A 21 5.50 -0.94 -0.58
C ASN A 21 6.16 -0.19 -1.76
N ARG A 22 5.84 -0.62 -2.98
CA ARG A 22 6.30 0.04 -4.21
C ARG A 22 5.12 0.38 -5.10
N TYR A 23 4.92 1.68 -5.32
CA TYR A 23 3.82 2.21 -6.12
C TYR A 23 4.37 2.88 -7.38
N ILE A 24 3.96 2.37 -8.54
CA ILE A 24 4.26 2.97 -9.83
C ILE A 24 2.96 3.52 -10.39
N ALA A 25 2.82 4.84 -10.47
CA ALA A 25 1.61 5.40 -11.05
C ALA A 25 1.48 5.03 -12.53
N PRO A 26 0.25 4.82 -13.04
CA PRO A 26 -0.01 4.65 -14.47
C PRO A 26 0.46 5.86 -15.28
N PRO A 27 0.62 5.71 -16.61
CA PRO A 27 0.83 6.81 -17.56
C PRO A 27 -0.47 7.61 -17.80
N ASN A 28 -1.30 7.79 -16.77
CA ASN A 28 -2.48 8.62 -16.78
C ASN A 28 -2.27 9.72 -15.72
N ILE A 29 -2.34 10.98 -16.15
CA ILE A 29 -2.14 12.14 -15.27
C ILE A 29 -3.22 12.25 -14.19
N ALA A 30 -4.42 11.72 -14.43
CA ALA A 30 -5.51 11.73 -13.46
C ALA A 30 -5.39 10.63 -12.39
N ALA A 31 -4.46 9.69 -12.53
CA ALA A 31 -4.34 8.52 -11.65
C ALA A 31 -2.98 8.47 -10.94
N LYS A 32 -2.49 9.61 -10.44
CA LYS A 32 -1.23 9.72 -9.69
C LYS A 32 -1.39 9.48 -8.19
N VAL A 33 -2.57 9.72 -7.64
CA VAL A 33 -2.83 9.56 -6.21
C VAL A 33 -3.08 8.09 -5.89
N ILE A 34 -2.32 7.55 -4.94
CA ILE A 34 -2.38 6.16 -4.48
C ILE A 34 -3.65 5.93 -3.63
N THR A 35 -4.03 6.93 -2.84
CA THR A 35 -5.06 6.86 -1.81
C THR A 35 -6.40 7.46 -2.25
N LYS A 36 -7.52 6.82 -1.87
CA LYS A 36 -8.88 7.34 -2.02
C LYS A 36 -9.64 7.29 -0.69
N HIS A 37 -9.94 8.47 -0.15
CA HIS A 37 -10.76 8.61 1.05
C HIS A 37 -12.23 8.81 0.67
N TYR A 38 -13.13 8.02 1.25
CA TYR A 38 -14.59 8.14 1.06
C TYR A 38 -15.22 8.98 2.17
N ALA A 39 -14.70 10.19 2.38
CA ALA A 39 -15.21 11.19 3.29
C ALA A 39 -14.74 12.59 2.87
N GLU A 40 -15.30 13.63 3.49
CA GLU A 40 -14.81 15.00 3.31
C GLU A 40 -13.43 15.19 3.93
N GLU A 41 -12.66 16.16 3.43
CA GLU A 41 -11.28 16.42 3.86
C GLU A 41 -11.14 16.72 5.35
N GLY A 42 -12.08 17.49 5.92
CA GLY A 42 -12.10 17.75 7.35
C GLY A 42 -12.29 16.50 8.21
N VAL A 43 -12.88 15.43 7.64
CA VAL A 43 -13.12 14.16 8.32
C VAL A 43 -11.92 13.23 8.15
N TRP A 44 -11.53 12.94 6.91
CA TRP A 44 -10.50 11.92 6.66
C TRP A 44 -9.11 12.36 7.11
N LYS A 45 -8.82 13.67 7.17
CA LYS A 45 -7.55 14.15 7.72
C LYS A 45 -7.30 13.73 9.17
N ASN A 46 -8.33 13.35 9.92
CA ASN A 46 -8.21 12.84 11.29
C ASN A 46 -8.02 11.32 11.36
N TRP A 47 -8.08 10.60 10.23
CA TRP A 47 -7.86 9.17 10.18
C TRP A 47 -6.38 8.82 10.35
N VAL A 48 -6.10 7.54 10.60
CA VAL A 48 -4.74 7.04 10.83
C VAL A 48 -4.23 6.42 9.52
N TRP A 49 -3.77 7.25 8.58
CA TRP A 49 -3.25 6.80 7.28
C TRP A 49 -1.80 7.26 7.15
N HIS A 50 -0.87 6.33 7.30
CA HIS A 50 0.57 6.60 7.31
C HIS A 50 1.29 5.80 6.23
N THR A 51 2.42 6.35 5.78
CA THR A 51 3.33 5.70 4.83
C THR A 51 4.75 5.79 5.40
N GLU A 52 5.50 4.68 5.32
CA GLU A 52 6.88 4.57 5.82
C GLU A 52 7.71 3.71 4.85
N ASP A 53 8.89 4.20 4.45
CA ASP A 53 9.81 3.51 3.53
C ASP A 53 9.18 2.98 2.22
N ASP A 54 8.06 3.55 1.80
CA ASP A 54 7.44 3.26 0.52
C ASP A 54 8.24 3.88 -0.64
N LEU A 55 8.31 3.17 -1.77
CA LEU A 55 8.93 3.66 -2.99
C LEU A 55 7.85 4.15 -3.97
N PHE A 56 7.83 5.46 -4.20
CA PHE A 56 6.93 6.09 -5.17
C PHE A 56 7.65 6.34 -6.51
N MET A 57 7.01 5.94 -7.60
CA MET A 57 7.57 6.05 -8.95
C MET A 57 6.54 6.62 -9.93
N ASN A 58 7.03 7.23 -11.01
CA ASN A 58 6.21 7.85 -12.05
C ASN A 58 5.22 8.91 -11.51
N GLY A 59 5.65 9.65 -10.48
CA GLY A 59 4.84 10.69 -9.84
C GLY A 59 3.69 10.16 -8.99
N ALA A 60 3.79 8.93 -8.47
CA ALA A 60 2.83 8.41 -7.49
C ALA A 60 2.87 9.25 -6.20
N ILE A 61 1.71 9.54 -5.64
CA ILE A 61 1.56 10.37 -4.43
C ILE A 61 0.68 9.63 -3.42
N PHE A 62 1.17 9.49 -2.20
CA PHE A 62 0.37 9.04 -1.07
C PHE A 62 -0.11 10.28 -0.30
N ASN A 63 -1.40 10.42 -0.06
CA ASN A 63 -1.94 11.48 0.81
C ASN A 63 -2.14 10.91 2.22
N PRO A 64 -1.21 11.15 3.18
CA PRO A 64 -1.35 10.70 4.54
C PRO A 64 -2.36 11.54 5.32
N SER A 65 -2.75 11.03 6.48
CA SER A 65 -3.67 11.68 7.42
C SER A 65 -3.00 11.87 8.78
N GLY A 66 -3.51 12.80 9.59
CA GLY A 66 -2.88 13.25 10.83
C GLY A 66 -3.27 12.48 12.09
N GLY A 67 -4.12 11.47 11.99
CA GLY A 67 -4.53 10.66 13.15
C GLY A 67 -3.35 9.90 13.74
N ALA A 68 -3.20 9.92 15.07
CA ALA A 68 -2.13 9.23 15.75
C ALA A 68 -2.26 7.70 15.59
N PRO A 69 -1.19 6.98 15.21
CA PRO A 69 -1.22 5.53 15.16
C PRO A 69 -1.49 4.94 16.54
N LYS A 70 -2.39 3.97 16.60
CA LYS A 70 -2.61 3.18 17.80
C LYS A 70 -1.35 2.37 18.08
N GLN A 71 -1.01 2.21 19.34
CA GLN A 71 0.01 1.24 19.76
C GLN A 71 -0.52 -0.15 19.41
N VAL A 72 0.18 -0.87 18.54
CA VAL A 72 -0.16 -2.24 18.18
C VAL A 72 0.92 -3.16 18.73
N ASP A 73 0.51 -4.31 19.25
CA ASP A 73 1.46 -5.34 19.65
C ASP A 73 2.17 -5.87 18.40
N THR A 74 3.47 -5.58 18.30
CA THR A 74 4.30 -5.95 17.15
C THR A 74 5.05 -7.26 17.36
N ASN A 75 4.78 -8.03 18.42
CA ASN A 75 5.51 -9.25 18.72
C ASN A 75 5.38 -10.31 17.60
N GLU A 76 4.29 -10.30 16.85
CA GLU A 76 4.05 -11.20 15.72
C GLU A 76 4.47 -10.59 14.36
N TRP A 77 5.02 -9.37 14.34
CA TRP A 77 5.26 -8.65 13.10
C TRP A 77 6.62 -8.99 12.50
N VAL A 78 6.61 -9.22 11.19
CA VAL A 78 7.85 -9.24 10.40
C VAL A 78 8.25 -7.81 10.11
N LYS A 79 9.49 -7.44 10.46
CA LYS A 79 10.02 -6.10 10.16
C LYS A 79 9.96 -5.82 8.64
N PRO A 80 9.35 -4.71 8.20
CA PRO A 80 9.27 -4.39 6.79
C PRO A 80 10.66 -4.12 6.20
N LYS A 81 10.81 -4.43 4.91
CA LYS A 81 11.95 -3.99 4.09
C LYS A 81 11.52 -2.78 3.29
N PRO A 82 12.44 -1.87 2.90
CA PRO A 82 12.08 -0.70 2.13
C PRO A 82 11.49 -1.06 0.76
N GLY A 83 10.69 -0.17 0.18
CA GLY A 83 10.00 -0.36 -1.09
C GLY A 83 10.90 -0.74 -2.27
N THR A 84 12.19 -0.42 -2.20
CA THR A 84 13.21 -0.84 -3.17
C THR A 84 13.40 -2.36 -3.25
N TYR A 85 13.06 -3.10 -2.18
CA TYR A 85 13.17 -4.56 -2.13
C TYR A 85 11.97 -5.30 -2.70
N VAL A 86 10.85 -4.62 -2.99
CA VAL A 86 9.59 -5.26 -3.39
C VAL A 86 9.75 -6.16 -4.60
N THR A 87 10.52 -5.76 -5.61
CA THR A 87 10.79 -6.60 -6.80
C THR A 87 11.40 -7.95 -6.42
N ARG A 88 12.31 -7.97 -5.43
CA ARG A 88 12.94 -9.20 -4.96
C ARG A 88 12.01 -10.03 -4.10
N LEU A 89 11.24 -9.38 -3.22
CA LEU A 89 10.33 -10.05 -2.28
C LEU A 89 9.13 -10.68 -2.99
N THR A 90 8.60 -10.05 -4.04
CA THR A 90 7.38 -10.47 -4.73
C THR A 90 7.63 -11.27 -6.01
N ARG A 91 8.89 -11.58 -6.35
CA ARG A 91 9.27 -12.26 -7.60
C ARG A 91 8.64 -13.65 -7.80
N PHE A 92 8.22 -14.30 -6.72
CA PHE A 92 7.57 -15.61 -6.73
C PHE A 92 6.11 -15.51 -6.26
N SER A 93 5.52 -14.32 -6.32
CA SER A 93 4.08 -14.15 -6.09
C SER A 93 3.27 -14.82 -7.20
N GLY A 94 2.10 -15.34 -6.85
CA GLY A 94 1.26 -16.13 -7.76
C GLY A 94 1.29 -17.62 -7.43
N THR A 95 0.77 -18.43 -8.33
CA THR A 95 0.68 -19.88 -8.14
C THR A 95 2.06 -20.53 -8.25
N LEU A 96 2.30 -21.56 -7.43
CA LEU A 96 3.44 -22.45 -7.64
C LEU A 96 3.31 -23.15 -9.00
N SER A 97 4.46 -23.45 -9.62
CA SER A 97 4.50 -24.27 -10.82
C SER A 97 4.22 -25.73 -10.46
N CYS A 98 2.93 -26.08 -10.46
CA CYS A 98 2.45 -27.42 -10.11
C CYS A 98 2.47 -28.37 -11.31
N CYS A 99 2.83 -29.64 -11.08
CA CYS A 99 2.71 -30.71 -12.05
C CYS A 99 1.66 -31.73 -11.58
N THR A 100 0.78 -32.17 -12.48
CA THR A 100 -0.22 -33.20 -12.17
C THR A 100 0.46 -34.45 -11.59
N GLY A 101 -0.05 -34.94 -10.46
CA GLY A 101 0.48 -36.12 -9.79
C GLY A 101 1.74 -35.89 -8.95
N LYS A 102 2.18 -34.64 -8.74
CA LYS A 102 3.28 -34.29 -7.84
C LYS A 102 2.82 -33.26 -6.79
N PRO A 103 3.35 -33.30 -5.56
CA PRO A 103 3.13 -32.23 -4.60
C PRO A 103 3.57 -30.88 -5.17
N CYS A 104 2.78 -29.87 -4.83
CA CYS A 104 3.20 -28.48 -4.78
C CYS A 104 3.46 -28.14 -3.30
#